data_AF-A0A0U4DBU2-F1
#
_entry.id   AF-A0A0U4DBU2-F1
#
_cell.length_a   1.000
_cell.length_b   1.000
_cell.length_c   1.000
_cell.angle_alpha   90.00
_cell.angle_beta   90.00
_cell.angle_gamma   90.00
#
_symmetry.space_group_name_H-M   'P 1'
#
loop_
_entity.id
_entity.type
_entity.pdbx_description
1 polymer ?
#
loop_
_entity_poly.entity_id
_entity_poly.type
_entity_poly.pdbx_seq_one_letter_code
_entity_poly.pdbx_strand_id
1 'polypeptide(L)'
;MRRRVLLVVVLLALAAGLLVTVRLVGPGGGLSDAPTADAVPCRTGDVDRLDLSDPAQGRLAWHDEFSGTRVDPDRWTVRDDTTLSFDQARIRADAVEVRGGRLRITARSDPAGDTSGERPVSTGYLDTIGHFAQQHGRWEVRARLPVEPGRSRALWPAFWLRASDLPGEIDVVEAWGTPTSRQRSAMSEQYAWTVHEDTTAPPGYRRVGGWGRAAEPLADGFHTYAVDWTPGCLRFSLDGRTTGFVDLDREPRLRRALDGPVDIRLNLQVGSSYWGRLDPERPGTTGLPATFEIDHVRVFRPRPARD
;
A
#
# COMPACT_ATOMS: atom_id res chain seq x y z
N MET A 1 -46.58 -27.63 -74.59
CA MET A 1 -47.23 -27.52 -73.26
C MET A 1 -46.39 -28.27 -72.22
N ARG A 2 -45.81 -27.52 -71.27
CA ARG A 2 -45.47 -27.85 -69.86
C ARG A 2 -44.23 -27.05 -69.46
N ARG A 3 -44.46 -26.16 -68.49
CA ARG A 3 -43.50 -25.25 -67.86
C ARG A 3 -42.49 -26.04 -67.01
N ARG A 4 -41.24 -25.57 -66.94
CA ARG A 4 -40.37 -25.77 -65.79
C ARG A 4 -39.83 -24.41 -65.34
N VAL A 5 -40.12 -24.11 -64.08
CA VAL A 5 -39.69 -22.95 -63.31
C VAL A 5 -38.28 -23.24 -62.80
N LEU A 6 -37.35 -22.30 -62.90
CA LEU A 6 -36.11 -22.33 -62.14
C LEU A 6 -36.09 -21.14 -61.17
N LEU A 7 -35.87 -21.51 -59.91
CA LEU A 7 -35.89 -20.71 -58.70
C LEU A 7 -34.65 -19.80 -58.66
N VAL A 8 -34.84 -18.48 -58.47
CA VAL A 8 -33.77 -17.56 -58.09
C VAL A 8 -33.84 -17.39 -56.58
N VAL A 9 -32.81 -17.84 -55.88
CA VAL A 9 -32.61 -17.60 -54.44
C VAL A 9 -31.97 -16.22 -54.28
N VAL A 10 -32.70 -15.28 -53.68
CA VAL A 10 -32.18 -13.97 -53.27
C VAL A 10 -31.64 -14.09 -51.86
N LEU A 11 -30.34 -13.85 -51.70
CA LEU A 11 -29.65 -13.70 -50.40
C LEU A 11 -30.02 -12.34 -49.79
N LEU A 12 -30.74 -12.37 -48.67
CA LEU A 12 -30.98 -11.20 -47.81
C LEU A 12 -29.77 -10.98 -46.90
N ALA A 13 -29.04 -9.89 -47.12
CA ALA A 13 -28.05 -9.37 -46.18
C ALA A 13 -28.76 -8.54 -45.09
N LEU A 14 -28.73 -9.02 -43.85
CA LEU A 14 -29.15 -8.27 -42.67
C LEU A 14 -28.04 -7.28 -42.27
N ALA A 15 -28.20 -6.01 -42.63
CA ALA A 15 -27.43 -4.92 -42.06
C ALA A 15 -28.11 -4.47 -40.75
N ALA A 16 -27.57 -4.86 -39.60
CA ALA A 16 -27.96 -4.30 -38.32
C ALA A 16 -27.31 -2.91 -38.18
N GLY A 17 -28.11 -1.85 -38.30
CA GLY A 17 -27.69 -0.47 -38.07
C GLY A 17 -27.34 -0.26 -36.60
N LEU A 18 -26.08 0.10 -36.33
CA LEU A 18 -25.64 0.57 -35.03
C LEU A 18 -26.15 2.01 -34.84
N LEU A 19 -27.19 2.20 -34.03
CA LEU A 19 -27.57 3.54 -33.56
C LEU A 19 -26.47 4.03 -32.61
N VAL A 20 -25.56 4.87 -33.12
CA VAL A 20 -24.67 5.67 -32.26
C VAL A 20 -25.46 6.87 -31.77
N THR A 21 -25.91 6.82 -30.52
CA THR A 21 -26.39 8.01 -29.82
C THR A 21 -25.19 8.89 -29.47
N VAL A 22 -24.87 9.84 -30.33
CA VAL A 22 -23.96 10.94 -29.98
C VAL A 22 -24.69 11.81 -28.95
N ARG A 23 -24.36 11.63 -27.66
CA ARG A 23 -24.68 12.65 -26.66
C ARG A 23 -23.80 13.86 -26.93
N LEU A 24 -24.39 14.91 -27.47
CA LEU A 24 -23.79 16.25 -27.43
C LEU A 24 -23.63 16.63 -25.95
N VAL A 25 -22.40 16.56 -25.46
CA VAL A 25 -22.01 17.17 -24.19
C VAL A 25 -22.05 18.68 -24.42
N GLY A 26 -23.04 19.34 -23.84
CA GLY A 26 -23.09 20.81 -23.83
C GLY A 26 -21.88 21.39 -23.08
N PRO A 27 -21.43 22.61 -23.41
CA PRO A 27 -20.40 23.29 -22.66
C PRO A 27 -21.03 23.75 -21.34
N GLY A 28 -20.98 22.91 -20.31
CA GLY A 28 -21.68 23.20 -19.06
C GLY A 28 -21.71 22.01 -18.10
N GLY A 29 -20.54 21.49 -17.75
CA GLY A 29 -20.36 20.64 -16.57
C GLY A 29 -19.24 21.26 -15.75
N GLY A 30 -19.60 21.97 -14.68
CA GLY A 30 -18.64 22.60 -13.78
C GLY A 30 -17.59 21.60 -13.30
N LEU A 31 -16.34 22.07 -13.27
CA LEU A 31 -15.27 21.42 -12.53
C LEU A 31 -15.77 21.20 -11.08
N SER A 32 -15.63 19.97 -10.57
CA SER A 32 -15.97 19.53 -9.21
C SER A 32 -15.96 20.66 -8.15
N ASP A 33 -17.07 20.83 -7.43
CA ASP A 33 -17.20 21.67 -6.22
C ASP A 33 -16.41 21.10 -5.01
N ALA A 34 -15.52 20.14 -5.22
CA ALA A 34 -14.70 19.58 -4.15
C ALA A 34 -13.76 20.68 -3.58
N PRO A 35 -13.68 20.81 -2.23
CA PRO A 35 -12.76 21.76 -1.62
C PRO A 35 -11.31 21.41 -1.99
N THR A 36 -10.45 22.42 -2.10
CA THR A 36 -9.01 22.20 -2.23
C THR A 36 -8.47 21.57 -0.96
N ALA A 37 -7.38 20.79 -1.05
CA ALA A 37 -6.83 20.04 0.08
C ALA A 37 -6.61 20.89 1.34
N ASP A 38 -6.01 22.08 1.19
CA ASP A 38 -5.70 23.00 2.29
C ASP A 38 -6.94 23.61 2.95
N ALA A 39 -8.10 23.53 2.28
CA ALA A 39 -9.36 24.06 2.81
C ALA A 39 -10.13 23.03 3.67
N VAL A 40 -9.66 21.78 3.75
CA VAL A 40 -10.31 20.72 4.54
C VAL A 40 -9.78 20.74 5.99
N PRO A 41 -10.61 21.06 6.99
CA PRO A 41 -10.17 21.04 8.39
C PRO A 41 -9.80 19.62 8.86
N CYS A 42 -8.72 19.50 9.63
CA CYS A 42 -8.29 18.22 10.20
C CYS A 42 -9.11 17.84 11.45
N ARG A 43 -10.36 17.45 11.26
CA ARG A 43 -11.24 16.99 12.35
C ARG A 43 -12.27 15.99 11.85
N THR A 44 -12.85 15.25 12.78
CA THR A 44 -13.91 14.27 12.52
C THR A 44 -15.04 14.88 11.68
N GLY A 45 -15.46 14.13 10.65
CA GLY A 45 -16.51 14.53 9.71
C GLY A 45 -16.03 15.40 8.54
N ASP A 46 -15.02 16.25 8.75
CA ASP A 46 -14.44 17.06 7.68
C ASP A 46 -13.36 16.31 6.90
N VAL A 47 -12.52 15.55 7.61
CA VAL A 47 -11.36 14.84 7.05
C VAL A 47 -11.74 13.80 5.98
N ASP A 48 -12.99 13.33 5.97
CA ASP A 48 -13.49 12.41 4.94
C ASP A 48 -13.54 13.04 3.55
N ARG A 49 -13.48 14.38 3.47
CA ARG A 49 -13.41 15.13 2.21
C ARG A 49 -11.99 15.30 1.69
N LEU A 50 -10.95 14.96 2.46
CA LEU A 50 -9.56 15.05 2.04
C LEU A 50 -9.19 13.79 1.26
N ASP A 51 -9.01 13.92 -0.05
CA ASP A 51 -8.58 12.84 -0.95
C ASP A 51 -7.72 13.41 -2.07
N LEU A 52 -6.40 13.27 -1.97
CA LEU A 52 -5.47 13.83 -2.95
C LEU A 52 -5.34 12.95 -4.21
N SER A 53 -6.07 11.84 -4.28
CA SER A 53 -6.28 11.13 -5.56
C SER A 53 -7.37 11.79 -6.41
N ASP A 54 -8.27 12.59 -5.82
CA ASP A 54 -9.23 13.41 -6.56
C ASP A 54 -8.46 14.44 -7.40
N PRO A 55 -8.65 14.48 -8.73
CA PRO A 55 -8.03 15.46 -9.61
C PRO A 55 -8.31 16.93 -9.25
N ALA A 56 -9.35 17.23 -8.45
CA ALA A 56 -9.59 18.55 -7.90
C ALA A 56 -8.61 18.93 -6.79
N GLN A 57 -8.19 17.96 -5.96
CA GLN A 57 -7.35 18.17 -4.79
C GLN A 57 -5.88 17.83 -5.02
N GLY A 58 -5.57 16.92 -5.94
CA GLY A 58 -4.21 16.46 -6.19
C GLY A 58 -3.88 16.21 -7.66
N ARG A 59 -2.65 15.78 -7.89
CA ARG A 59 -2.16 15.31 -9.19
C ARG A 59 -1.12 14.22 -8.98
N LEU A 60 -1.14 13.20 -9.83
CA LEU A 60 -0.12 12.14 -9.81
C LEU A 60 1.27 12.76 -9.98
N ALA A 61 2.20 12.41 -9.10
CA ALA A 61 3.56 12.96 -9.08
C ALA A 61 4.61 11.88 -9.32
N TRP A 62 4.36 10.67 -8.81
CA TRP A 62 5.20 9.51 -9.02
C TRP A 62 4.35 8.25 -8.87
N HIS A 63 4.69 7.19 -9.59
CA HIS A 63 4.01 5.91 -9.46
C HIS A 63 4.85 4.78 -10.03
N ASP A 64 4.58 3.56 -9.57
CA ASP A 64 5.03 2.33 -10.21
C ASP A 64 3.86 1.34 -10.28
N GLU A 65 3.53 0.91 -11.50
CA GLU A 65 2.48 -0.07 -11.80
C GLU A 65 3.07 -1.48 -11.99
N PHE A 66 4.39 -1.64 -11.84
CA PHE A 66 5.12 -2.89 -11.96
C PHE A 66 4.83 -3.67 -13.26
N SER A 67 4.59 -2.94 -14.35
CA SER A 67 4.19 -3.49 -15.66
C SER A 67 5.34 -4.13 -16.45
N GLY A 68 6.59 -3.93 -16.00
CA GLY A 68 7.78 -4.53 -16.56
C GLY A 68 7.97 -6.00 -16.17
N THR A 69 9.19 -6.50 -16.39
CA THR A 69 9.59 -7.88 -16.05
C THR A 69 10.59 -7.95 -14.90
N ARG A 70 10.94 -6.81 -14.30
CA ARG A 70 11.87 -6.67 -13.17
C ARG A 70 11.56 -5.37 -12.43
N VAL A 71 12.07 -5.25 -11.21
CA VAL A 71 12.10 -3.97 -10.49
C VAL A 71 12.89 -2.95 -11.31
N ASP A 72 12.35 -1.75 -11.46
CA ASP A 72 13.01 -0.65 -12.16
C ASP A 72 14.12 -0.05 -11.28
N PRO A 73 15.40 -0.21 -11.64
CA PRO A 73 16.51 0.29 -10.83
C PRO A 73 16.63 1.82 -10.82
N ASP A 74 15.93 2.53 -11.73
CA ASP A 74 15.87 3.99 -11.72
C ASP A 74 14.83 4.52 -10.72
N ARG A 75 14.06 3.62 -10.10
CA ARG A 75 12.98 3.94 -9.16
C ARG A 75 13.22 3.36 -7.78
N TRP A 76 13.86 2.21 -7.70
CA TRP A 76 13.98 1.43 -6.48
C TRP A 76 15.39 0.89 -6.26
N THR A 77 15.81 0.89 -5.00
CA THR A 77 16.91 0.06 -4.52
C THR A 77 16.34 -1.22 -3.94
N VAL A 78 16.68 -2.37 -4.53
CA VAL A 78 16.47 -3.68 -3.90
C VAL A 78 17.62 -3.92 -2.93
N ARG A 79 17.34 -4.06 -1.63
CA ARG A 79 18.37 -4.38 -0.65
C ARG A 79 18.72 -5.85 -0.72
N ASP A 80 19.98 -6.16 -0.49
CA ASP A 80 20.52 -7.51 -0.54
C ASP A 80 21.52 -7.73 0.59
N ASP A 81 21.66 -8.99 0.97
CA ASP A 81 22.63 -9.50 1.94
C ASP A 81 22.73 -8.69 3.25
N THR A 82 21.58 -8.30 3.81
CA THR A 82 21.49 -7.48 5.02
C THR A 82 20.38 -7.96 5.95
N THR A 83 20.19 -7.28 7.07
CA THR A 83 19.19 -7.63 8.10
C THR A 83 18.54 -6.39 8.69
N LEU A 84 17.30 -6.53 9.15
CA LEU A 84 16.64 -5.51 9.97
C LEU A 84 16.70 -5.90 11.46
N SER A 85 16.73 -4.89 12.33
CA SER A 85 17.00 -5.03 13.77
C SER A 85 15.99 -5.88 14.53
N PHE A 86 14.72 -5.91 14.09
CA PHE A 86 13.63 -6.61 14.78
C PHE A 86 13.20 -7.92 14.12
N ASP A 87 13.89 -8.33 13.05
CA ASP A 87 13.47 -9.41 12.13
C ASP A 87 14.21 -10.74 12.41
N GLN A 88 13.60 -11.89 12.10
CA GLN A 88 14.22 -13.22 12.03
C GLN A 88 14.49 -13.65 10.57
N ALA A 89 14.48 -12.72 9.63
CA ALA A 89 14.84 -12.97 8.24
C ALA A 89 16.16 -12.30 7.84
N ARG A 90 16.82 -12.88 6.83
CA ARG A 90 17.85 -12.21 6.04
C ARG A 90 17.18 -11.54 4.84
N ILE A 91 17.57 -10.31 4.54
CA ILE A 91 17.14 -9.62 3.33
C ILE A 91 17.94 -10.17 2.15
N ARG A 92 17.23 -10.63 1.11
CA ARG A 92 17.82 -11.12 -0.14
C ARG A 92 17.14 -10.47 -1.35
N ALA A 93 17.92 -10.08 -2.35
CA ALA A 93 17.38 -9.53 -3.58
C ALA A 93 16.52 -10.55 -4.36
N ASP A 94 16.87 -11.84 -4.30
CA ASP A 94 16.10 -12.93 -4.91
C ASP A 94 14.71 -13.17 -4.26
N ALA A 95 14.44 -12.53 -3.12
CA ALA A 95 13.12 -12.52 -2.49
C ALA A 95 12.17 -11.47 -3.09
N VAL A 96 12.66 -10.63 -4.01
CA VAL A 96 11.87 -9.63 -4.71
C VAL A 96 11.77 -9.98 -6.21
N GLU A 97 10.54 -10.05 -6.72
CA GLU A 97 10.30 -10.22 -8.15
C GLU A 97 9.20 -9.28 -8.67
N VAL A 98 9.29 -8.88 -9.94
CA VAL A 98 8.16 -8.31 -10.67
C VAL A 98 7.67 -9.34 -11.67
N ARG A 99 6.41 -9.75 -11.56
CA ARG A 99 5.82 -10.75 -12.46
C ARG A 99 4.31 -10.62 -12.56
N GLY A 100 3.84 -10.47 -13.80
CA GLY A 100 2.41 -10.38 -14.11
C GLY A 100 1.80 -9.04 -13.70
N GLY A 101 2.54 -7.94 -13.88
CA GLY A 101 2.07 -6.59 -13.54
C GLY A 101 2.07 -6.31 -12.04
N ARG A 102 2.91 -6.99 -11.25
CA ARG A 102 2.92 -6.92 -9.80
C ARG A 102 4.32 -7.08 -9.26
N LEU A 103 4.62 -6.35 -8.20
CA LEU A 103 5.76 -6.60 -7.33
C LEU A 103 5.39 -7.68 -6.30
N ARG A 104 6.33 -8.57 -6.00
CA ARG A 104 6.19 -9.61 -5.00
C ARG A 104 7.40 -9.60 -4.08
N ILE A 105 7.13 -9.58 -2.78
CA ILE A 105 8.12 -9.78 -1.73
C ILE A 105 7.78 -11.11 -1.04
N THR A 106 8.64 -12.11 -1.19
CA THR A 106 8.36 -13.47 -0.72
C THR A 106 9.28 -13.86 0.44
N ALA A 107 8.68 -14.16 1.59
CA ALA A 107 9.36 -14.84 2.68
C ALA A 107 9.52 -16.34 2.36
N ARG A 108 10.72 -16.89 2.52
CA ARG A 108 11.04 -18.31 2.24
C ARG A 108 11.90 -18.89 3.35
N SER A 109 11.76 -20.19 3.61
CA SER A 109 12.69 -20.88 4.50
C SER A 109 14.09 -20.85 3.89
N ASP A 110 15.07 -20.38 4.66
CA ASP A 110 16.48 -20.29 4.28
C ASP A 110 17.40 -20.65 5.46
N PRO A 111 17.34 -21.91 5.95
CA PRO A 111 18.19 -22.34 7.05
C PRO A 111 19.67 -22.41 6.64
N ALA A 112 19.96 -22.53 5.33
CA ALA A 112 21.33 -22.57 4.82
C ALA A 112 22.00 -21.18 4.82
N GLY A 113 21.22 -20.10 4.64
CA GLY A 113 21.67 -18.71 4.74
C GLY A 113 21.76 -18.17 6.17
N ASP A 114 21.33 -18.93 7.18
CA ASP A 114 21.35 -18.54 8.58
C ASP A 114 22.73 -18.70 9.21
N THR A 115 23.55 -17.66 9.07
CA THR A 115 24.90 -17.64 9.65
C THR A 115 24.91 -17.35 11.16
N SER A 116 23.80 -16.93 11.75
CA SER A 116 23.70 -16.59 13.18
C SER A 116 22.94 -17.63 14.01
N GLY A 117 22.24 -18.57 13.37
CA GLY A 117 21.32 -19.52 14.01
C GLY A 117 20.00 -18.88 14.50
N GLU A 118 19.73 -17.64 14.07
CA GLU A 118 18.56 -16.85 14.51
C GLU A 118 17.68 -16.39 13.35
N ARG A 119 18.14 -16.58 12.10
CA ARG A 119 17.51 -16.06 10.90
C ARG A 119 17.25 -17.14 9.84
N PRO A 120 16.37 -18.14 10.13
CA PRO A 120 16.15 -19.31 9.27
C PRO A 120 15.26 -19.03 8.04
N VAL A 121 15.07 -17.76 7.69
CA VAL A 121 14.15 -17.29 6.64
C VAL A 121 14.83 -16.19 5.83
N SER A 122 14.57 -16.13 4.54
CA SER A 122 14.91 -15.00 3.67
C SER A 122 13.66 -14.20 3.32
N THR A 123 13.77 -12.89 3.17
CA THR A 123 12.69 -12.00 2.71
C THR A 123 13.26 -10.82 1.91
N GLY A 124 12.41 -9.93 1.41
CA GLY A 124 12.83 -8.77 0.61
C GLY A 124 12.54 -7.44 1.27
N TYR A 125 13.32 -6.44 0.88
CA TYR A 125 13.19 -5.04 1.25
C TYR A 125 13.56 -4.16 0.06
N LEU A 126 12.75 -3.14 -0.18
CA LEU A 126 12.93 -2.18 -1.27
C LEU A 126 12.67 -0.78 -0.74
N ASP A 127 13.37 0.21 -1.30
CA ASP A 127 13.14 1.61 -0.98
C ASP A 127 13.44 2.54 -2.16
N THR A 128 12.96 3.77 -2.05
CA THR A 128 13.21 4.84 -3.02
C THR A 128 14.32 5.79 -2.59
N ILE A 129 15.16 5.43 -1.59
CA ILE A 129 16.22 6.30 -1.09
C ILE A 129 17.21 6.60 -2.22
N GLY A 130 17.39 7.88 -2.52
CA GLY A 130 18.23 8.36 -3.61
C GLY A 130 17.55 8.37 -4.99
N HIS A 131 16.28 7.93 -5.08
CA HIS A 131 15.50 7.86 -6.32
C HIS A 131 14.29 8.80 -6.32
N PHE A 132 13.50 8.75 -5.25
CA PHE A 132 12.30 9.56 -5.11
C PHE A 132 11.99 9.86 -3.64
N ALA A 133 11.82 11.15 -3.36
CA ALA A 133 11.35 11.66 -2.08
C ALA A 133 10.35 12.80 -2.32
N GLN A 134 9.38 12.95 -1.42
CA GLN A 134 8.43 14.04 -1.46
C GLN A 134 7.96 14.39 -0.06
N GLN A 135 7.66 15.66 0.19
CA GLN A 135 6.95 16.09 1.39
C GLN A 135 5.49 16.33 1.03
N HIS A 136 4.57 15.94 1.93
CA HIS A 136 3.12 16.00 1.69
C HIS A 136 2.67 15.13 0.51
N GLY A 137 1.36 15.08 0.31
CA GLY A 137 0.75 14.30 -0.76
C GLY A 137 0.00 13.07 -0.27
N ARG A 138 -0.64 12.40 -1.22
CA ARG A 138 -1.19 11.07 -0.98
C ARG A 138 -0.12 10.06 -1.30
N TRP A 139 0.09 9.14 -0.38
CA TRP A 139 0.96 7.98 -0.54
C TRP A 139 0.08 6.75 -0.44
N GLU A 140 -0.06 6.01 -1.53
CA GLU A 140 -0.88 4.81 -1.55
C GLU A 140 -0.14 3.60 -2.08
N VAL A 141 -0.50 2.47 -1.51
CA VAL A 141 -0.13 1.14 -2.00
C VAL A 141 -1.41 0.34 -2.19
N ARG A 142 -1.54 -0.31 -3.34
CA ARG A 142 -2.56 -1.34 -3.54
C ARG A 142 -1.91 -2.71 -3.43
N ALA A 143 -2.27 -3.46 -2.41
CA ALA A 143 -1.60 -4.72 -2.11
C ALA A 143 -2.51 -5.77 -1.47
N ARG A 144 -2.07 -7.02 -1.58
CA ARG A 144 -2.60 -8.18 -0.88
C ARG A 144 -1.58 -8.63 0.16
N LEU A 145 -1.97 -8.62 1.43
CA LEU A 145 -1.07 -8.88 2.55
C LEU A 145 -1.07 -10.38 2.90
N PRO A 146 0.08 -11.02 3.16
CA PRO A 146 0.14 -12.46 3.43
C PRO A 146 -0.26 -12.83 4.87
N VAL A 147 -1.26 -12.16 5.44
CA VAL A 147 -1.71 -12.31 6.84
C VAL A 147 -2.89 -13.28 6.97
N GLU A 148 -2.77 -14.45 6.35
CA GLU A 148 -3.80 -15.51 6.37
C GLU A 148 -4.14 -15.99 7.79
N PRO A 149 -5.42 -16.08 8.17
CA PRO A 149 -5.85 -16.55 9.49
C PRO A 149 -5.20 -17.88 9.89
N GLY A 150 -4.39 -17.86 10.96
CA GLY A 150 -3.76 -19.06 11.52
C GLY A 150 -2.69 -19.74 10.65
N ARG A 151 -2.28 -19.12 9.54
CA ARG A 151 -1.17 -19.59 8.69
C ARG A 151 -0.07 -18.55 8.49
N SER A 152 -0.18 -17.40 9.14
CA SER A 152 0.71 -16.25 8.88
C SER A 152 1.50 -15.81 10.09
N ARG A 153 1.53 -16.57 11.19
CA ARG A 153 2.22 -16.17 12.42
C ARG A 153 3.60 -15.58 12.11
N ALA A 154 3.98 -14.50 12.80
CA ALA A 154 5.25 -13.80 12.64
C ALA A 154 5.40 -12.97 11.34
N LEU A 155 4.54 -13.11 10.33
CA LEU A 155 4.62 -12.26 9.14
C LEU A 155 4.20 -10.82 9.48
N TRP A 156 4.99 -9.87 8.99
CA TRP A 156 4.81 -8.42 9.19
C TRP A 156 5.08 -7.67 7.88
N PRO A 157 4.11 -7.64 6.94
CA PRO A 157 4.18 -6.77 5.77
C PRO A 157 4.05 -5.29 6.18
N ALA A 158 4.83 -4.42 5.53
CA ALA A 158 4.80 -2.99 5.78
C ALA A 158 4.97 -2.15 4.51
N PHE A 159 4.21 -1.06 4.42
CA PHE A 159 4.45 0.09 3.55
C PHE A 159 4.51 1.35 4.41
N TRP A 160 5.67 1.97 4.44
CA TRP A 160 6.00 3.02 5.38
C TRP A 160 6.90 4.07 4.73
N LEU A 161 6.88 5.25 5.32
CA LEU A 161 7.53 6.45 4.81
C LEU A 161 8.46 6.99 5.88
N ARG A 162 9.65 7.40 5.47
CA ARG A 162 10.61 8.01 6.37
C ARG A 162 11.60 8.88 5.62
N ALA A 163 11.93 10.01 6.20
CA ALA A 163 12.98 10.88 5.71
C ALA A 163 14.36 10.25 5.97
N SER A 164 15.29 10.47 5.05
CA SER A 164 16.66 9.97 5.20
C SER A 164 17.46 10.69 6.30
N ASP A 165 17.08 11.92 6.63
CA ASP A 165 17.79 12.83 7.54
C ASP A 165 16.95 13.32 8.73
N LEU A 166 15.68 12.94 8.82
CA LEU A 166 14.79 13.27 9.94
C LEU A 166 14.34 12.02 10.69
N PRO A 167 14.01 12.14 11.99
CA PRO A 167 13.68 11.00 12.83
C PRO A 167 12.27 10.46 12.60
N GLY A 168 11.38 11.26 11.99
CA GLY A 168 9.96 10.93 11.85
C GLY A 168 9.69 9.81 10.85
N GLU A 169 8.65 9.04 11.17
CA GLU A 169 8.23 7.86 10.41
C GLU A 169 6.70 7.80 10.33
N ILE A 170 6.17 7.48 9.15
CA ILE A 170 4.75 7.28 8.88
C ILE A 170 4.54 5.86 8.37
N ASP A 171 3.97 5.02 9.21
CA ASP A 171 3.55 3.68 8.87
C ASP A 171 2.15 3.75 8.28
N VAL A 172 2.05 3.65 6.95
CA VAL A 172 0.75 3.73 6.25
C VAL A 172 -0.02 2.45 6.43
N VAL A 173 0.68 1.32 6.35
CA VAL A 173 0.12 0.00 6.68
C VAL A 173 1.18 -0.90 7.29
N GLU A 174 0.87 -1.40 8.47
CA GLU A 174 1.50 -2.55 9.09
C GLU A 174 0.42 -3.57 9.45
N ALA A 175 0.59 -4.81 9.01
CA ALA A 175 -0.29 -5.90 9.42
C ALA A 175 0.53 -7.04 10.01
N TRP A 176 -0.12 -7.90 10.78
CA TRP A 176 0.56 -9.00 11.48
C TRP A 176 -0.23 -10.28 11.36
N GLY A 177 0.48 -11.36 11.07
CA GLY A 177 -0.14 -12.67 11.11
C GLY A 177 -0.35 -13.18 12.53
N THR A 178 -1.46 -13.88 12.74
CA THR A 178 -1.98 -14.16 14.08
C THR A 178 -1.26 -15.30 14.81
N PRO A 179 -0.91 -15.17 16.11
CA PRO A 179 -0.13 -16.19 16.82
C PRO A 179 -0.93 -17.41 17.30
N THR A 180 -2.25 -17.30 17.53
CA THR A 180 -3.05 -18.42 18.09
C THR A 180 -4.52 -18.37 17.66
N SER A 181 -5.20 -19.52 17.74
CA SER A 181 -6.58 -19.74 17.31
C SER A 181 -7.65 -18.87 17.97
N ARG A 182 -7.31 -18.12 19.03
CA ARG A 182 -8.26 -17.35 19.86
C ARG A 182 -8.35 -15.86 19.48
N GLN A 183 -7.42 -15.34 18.68
CA GLN A 183 -7.40 -13.97 18.13
C GLN A 183 -7.78 -13.92 16.63
N ARG A 184 -8.30 -15.03 16.10
CA ARG A 184 -8.18 -15.44 14.70
C ARG A 184 -8.94 -14.65 13.64
N SER A 185 -10.00 -13.92 13.96
CA SER A 185 -10.78 -13.17 12.96
C SER A 185 -10.49 -11.67 12.99
N ALA A 186 -10.28 -11.08 14.17
CA ALA A 186 -10.12 -9.64 14.30
C ALA A 186 -8.86 -9.14 13.58
N MET A 187 -7.72 -9.81 13.78
CA MET A 187 -6.43 -9.32 13.27
C MET A 187 -6.18 -9.60 11.79
N SER A 188 -6.79 -10.64 11.20
CA SER A 188 -6.62 -10.93 9.78
C SER A 188 -7.30 -9.90 8.86
N GLU A 189 -8.28 -9.18 9.40
CA GLU A 189 -8.99 -8.10 8.71
C GLU A 189 -8.43 -6.71 9.08
N GLN A 190 -7.46 -6.65 10.00
CA GLN A 190 -6.97 -5.40 10.58
C GLN A 190 -5.52 -5.10 10.22
N TYR A 191 -5.23 -3.82 10.14
CA TYR A 191 -3.88 -3.28 10.05
C TYR A 191 -3.75 -2.07 10.97
N ALA A 192 -2.54 -1.73 11.39
CA ALA A 192 -2.27 -0.47 12.05
C ALA A 192 -1.66 0.54 11.09
N TRP A 193 -1.97 1.79 11.36
CA TRP A 193 -1.20 2.93 10.89
C TRP A 193 -0.61 3.64 12.09
N THR A 194 0.59 4.19 11.94
CA THR A 194 1.31 4.82 13.04
C THR A 194 2.15 6.00 12.55
N VAL A 195 2.29 7.00 13.40
CA VAL A 195 3.16 8.16 13.20
C VAL A 195 4.08 8.27 14.39
N HIS A 196 5.38 8.18 14.13
CA HIS A 196 6.43 8.22 15.15
C HIS A 196 7.20 9.53 15.07
N GLU A 197 7.48 10.13 16.24
CA GLU A 197 8.45 11.23 16.36
C GLU A 197 9.87 10.74 16.11
N ASP A 198 10.23 9.57 16.63
CA ASP A 198 11.53 8.94 16.46
C ASP A 198 11.43 7.43 16.73
N THR A 199 11.93 6.59 15.82
CA THR A 199 11.98 5.11 15.98
C THR A 199 13.33 4.58 16.47
N THR A 200 14.32 5.45 16.64
CA THR A 200 15.70 5.11 17.02
C THR A 200 16.07 5.49 18.45
N ALA A 201 15.16 6.16 19.16
CA ALA A 201 15.50 6.84 20.39
C ALA A 201 14.84 6.22 21.66
N PRO A 202 15.41 6.45 22.86
CA PRO A 202 14.97 5.81 24.12
C PRO A 202 13.54 6.19 24.55
N PRO A 203 12.95 5.53 25.57
CA PRO A 203 11.55 5.77 25.97
C PRO A 203 11.23 7.25 26.25
N GLY A 204 10.14 7.79 25.67
CA GLY A 204 9.67 9.17 25.91
C GLY A 204 9.20 9.94 24.67
N TYR A 205 9.39 9.40 23.46
CA TYR A 205 8.98 10.01 22.20
C TYR A 205 7.48 9.87 21.93
N ARG A 206 6.93 10.85 21.22
CA ARG A 206 5.52 10.89 20.83
C ARG A 206 5.27 9.89 19.70
N ARG A 207 4.20 9.14 19.85
CA ARG A 207 3.62 8.29 18.81
C ARG A 207 2.11 8.42 18.82
N VAL A 208 1.50 8.50 17.65
CA VAL A 208 0.06 8.45 17.45
C VAL A 208 -0.24 7.35 16.45
N GLY A 209 -1.23 6.51 16.72
CA GLY A 209 -1.58 5.43 15.82
C GLY A 209 -3.02 4.99 16.01
N GLY A 210 -3.50 4.16 15.09
CA GLY A 210 -4.82 3.59 15.12
C GLY A 210 -4.91 2.37 14.23
N TRP A 211 -6.14 1.86 14.09
CA TRP A 211 -6.42 0.60 13.41
C TRP A 211 -7.41 0.82 12.29
N GLY A 212 -7.14 0.23 11.13
CA GLY A 212 -8.13 0.08 10.07
C GLY A 212 -8.60 -1.37 9.98
N ARG A 213 -9.84 -1.56 9.51
CA ARG A 213 -10.45 -2.88 9.35
C ARG A 213 -11.13 -3.02 7.98
N ALA A 214 -10.78 -4.06 7.24
CA ALA A 214 -11.44 -4.45 6.01
C ALA A 214 -12.75 -5.20 6.28
N ALA A 215 -13.58 -5.34 5.24
CA ALA A 215 -14.80 -6.15 5.31
C ALA A 215 -14.51 -7.67 5.31
N GLU A 216 -13.38 -8.06 4.71
CA GLU A 216 -12.91 -9.44 4.55
C GLU A 216 -11.44 -9.51 5.00
N PRO A 217 -10.87 -10.70 5.24
CA PRO A 217 -9.46 -10.86 5.56
C PRO A 217 -8.56 -10.18 4.51
N LEU A 218 -7.51 -9.49 4.95
CA LEU A 218 -6.56 -8.73 4.11
C LEU A 218 -5.76 -9.62 3.14
N ALA A 219 -5.79 -10.93 3.35
CA ALA A 219 -5.17 -11.94 2.49
C ALA A 219 -6.07 -12.41 1.34
N ASP A 220 -7.38 -12.14 1.41
CA ASP A 220 -8.36 -12.66 0.45
C ASP A 220 -8.45 -11.79 -0.81
N GLY A 221 -7.94 -10.56 -0.76
CA GLY A 221 -8.01 -9.61 -1.87
C GLY A 221 -6.95 -8.52 -1.82
N PHE A 222 -6.95 -7.70 -2.86
CA PHE A 222 -6.16 -6.47 -2.89
C PHE A 222 -6.95 -5.33 -2.27
N HIS A 223 -6.30 -4.62 -1.35
CA HIS A 223 -6.82 -3.41 -0.73
C HIS A 223 -5.93 -2.23 -1.04
N THR A 224 -6.50 -1.03 -1.03
CA THR A 224 -5.74 0.23 -1.17
C THR A 224 -5.56 0.86 0.20
N TYR A 225 -4.31 0.94 0.65
CA TYR A 225 -3.93 1.61 1.90
C TYR A 225 -3.30 2.93 1.54
N ALA A 226 -3.75 4.02 2.18
CA ALA A 226 -3.22 5.34 1.86
C ALA A 226 -3.15 6.26 3.07
N VAL A 227 -2.22 7.21 2.98
CA VAL A 227 -2.22 8.41 3.81
C VAL A 227 -2.30 9.65 2.92
N ASP A 228 -3.29 10.51 3.14
CA ASP A 228 -3.35 11.86 2.58
C ASP A 228 -2.70 12.82 3.57
N TRP A 229 -1.56 13.42 3.18
CA TRP A 229 -0.74 14.26 4.02
C TRP A 229 -0.73 15.71 3.53
N THR A 230 -1.25 16.62 4.35
CA THR A 230 -1.18 18.08 4.19
C THR A 230 -0.36 18.67 5.35
N PRO A 231 0.04 19.96 5.31
CA PRO A 231 0.85 20.54 6.38
C PRO A 231 0.25 20.43 7.80
N GLY A 232 -1.08 20.41 7.91
CA GLY A 232 -1.82 20.34 9.18
C GLY A 232 -2.50 18.98 9.45
N CYS A 233 -2.52 18.05 8.50
CA CYS A 233 -3.32 16.84 8.63
C CYS A 233 -2.67 15.62 7.99
N LEU A 234 -2.74 14.49 8.69
CA LEU A 234 -2.58 13.15 8.12
C LEU A 234 -3.94 12.45 8.19
N ARG A 235 -4.45 11.96 7.06
CA ARG A 235 -5.65 11.11 7.01
C ARG A 235 -5.26 9.74 6.50
N PHE A 236 -5.51 8.70 7.29
CA PHE A 236 -5.31 7.31 6.89
C PHE A 236 -6.59 6.72 6.34
N SER A 237 -6.48 5.92 5.29
CA SER A 237 -7.62 5.28 4.65
C SER A 237 -7.34 3.86 4.16
N LEU A 238 -8.42 3.07 4.10
CA LEU A 238 -8.49 1.73 3.55
C LEU A 238 -9.63 1.68 2.55
N ASP A 239 -9.32 1.36 1.29
CA ASP A 239 -10.30 1.32 0.19
C ASP A 239 -11.13 2.62 0.09
N GLY A 240 -10.45 3.75 0.29
CA GLY A 240 -11.05 5.11 0.27
C GLY A 240 -11.78 5.51 1.56
N ARG A 241 -12.01 4.58 2.49
CA ARG A 241 -12.68 4.85 3.77
C ARG A 241 -11.67 5.28 4.83
N THR A 242 -11.94 6.38 5.52
CA THR A 242 -11.06 6.87 6.60
C THR A 242 -10.98 5.86 7.74
N THR A 243 -9.76 5.53 8.16
CA THR A 243 -9.46 4.65 9.31
C THR A 243 -8.89 5.44 10.48
N GLY A 244 -8.45 6.67 10.26
CA GLY A 244 -8.11 7.61 11.30
C GLY A 244 -7.42 8.85 10.75
N PHE A 245 -7.07 9.78 11.65
CA PHE A 245 -6.36 11.00 11.28
C PHE A 245 -5.49 11.50 12.43
N VAL A 246 -4.52 12.36 12.10
CA VAL A 246 -3.67 13.09 13.03
C VAL A 246 -3.72 14.57 12.68
N ASP A 247 -4.23 15.38 13.62
CA ASP A 247 -4.17 16.84 13.57
C ASP A 247 -2.75 17.29 13.97
N LEU A 248 -1.92 17.59 12.97
CA LEU A 248 -0.52 17.97 13.17
C LEU A 248 -0.37 19.35 13.81
N ASP A 249 -1.39 20.21 13.75
CA ASP A 249 -1.39 21.49 14.46
C ASP A 249 -1.49 21.28 15.98
N ARG A 250 -2.03 20.14 16.42
CA ARG A 250 -2.09 19.71 17.82
C ARG A 250 -0.95 18.77 18.23
N GLU A 251 -0.09 18.37 17.30
CA GLU A 251 1.02 17.45 17.53
C GLU A 251 2.37 18.06 17.07
N PRO A 252 2.85 19.15 17.71
CA PRO A 252 4.01 19.92 17.24
C PRO A 252 5.32 19.13 17.21
N ARG A 253 5.44 18.07 18.03
CA ARG A 253 6.59 17.15 18.00
C ARG A 253 6.60 16.30 16.74
N LEU A 254 5.46 15.68 16.41
CA LEU A 254 5.30 14.90 15.17
C LEU A 254 5.49 15.79 13.94
N ARG A 255 4.89 17.00 13.95
CA ARG A 255 5.05 17.95 12.86
C ARG A 255 6.52 18.28 12.58
N ARG A 256 7.31 18.52 13.63
CA ARG A 256 8.76 18.79 13.50
C ARG A 256 9.53 17.58 12.99
N ALA A 257 9.20 16.38 13.47
CA ALA A 257 9.85 15.14 13.03
C ALA A 257 9.60 14.82 11.55
N LEU A 258 8.50 15.33 10.98
CA LEU A 258 8.07 15.13 9.59
C LEU A 258 8.29 16.37 8.71
N ASP A 259 9.11 17.33 9.14
CA ASP A 259 9.32 18.60 8.42
C ASP A 259 10.33 18.46 7.25
N GLY A 260 10.11 17.46 6.39
CA GLY A 260 10.98 17.21 5.24
C GLY A 260 10.43 16.13 4.30
N PRO A 261 11.07 15.92 3.14
CA PRO A 261 10.67 14.92 2.18
C PRO A 261 10.95 13.51 2.71
N VAL A 262 9.99 12.60 2.50
CA VAL A 262 10.10 11.19 2.90
C VAL A 262 10.27 10.30 1.68
N ASP A 263 11.01 9.21 1.87
CA ASP A 263 11.19 8.12 0.91
C ASP A 263 10.25 6.95 1.25
N ILE A 264 9.95 6.12 0.27
CA ILE A 264 9.13 4.91 0.42
C ILE A 264 9.99 3.73 0.88
N ARG A 265 9.43 2.89 1.75
CA ARG A 265 9.98 1.58 2.14
C ARG A 265 8.91 0.50 2.06
N LEU A 266 9.26 -0.63 1.47
CA LEU A 266 8.40 -1.81 1.31
C LEU A 266 9.15 -3.05 1.78
N ASN A 267 8.55 -3.81 2.69
CA ASN A 267 9.13 -5.06 3.17
C ASN A 267 8.10 -6.05 3.68
N LEU A 268 8.54 -7.30 3.83
CA LEU A 268 7.85 -8.34 4.57
C LEU A 268 8.78 -8.83 5.67
N GLN A 269 8.70 -8.24 6.87
CA GLN A 269 9.45 -8.71 8.03
C GLN A 269 8.89 -10.05 8.52
N VAL A 270 9.74 -10.86 9.16
CA VAL A 270 9.36 -12.16 9.72
C VAL A 270 9.85 -12.30 11.14
N GLY A 271 8.91 -12.17 12.08
CA GLY A 271 9.15 -12.34 13.51
C GLY A 271 9.62 -11.06 14.16
N SER A 272 9.09 -10.80 15.36
CA SER A 272 9.53 -9.71 16.22
C SER A 272 9.21 -10.02 17.68
N SER A 273 9.81 -9.25 18.60
CA SER A 273 9.44 -9.29 20.02
C SER A 273 8.02 -8.76 20.27
N TYR A 274 7.49 -7.92 19.38
CA TYR A 274 6.18 -7.29 19.50
C TYR A 274 5.04 -8.21 19.05
N TRP A 275 5.22 -8.88 17.92
CA TRP A 275 4.14 -9.57 17.20
C TRP A 275 4.32 -11.09 17.13
N GLY A 276 5.34 -11.58 17.82
CA GLY A 276 5.66 -12.99 17.93
C GLY A 276 6.72 -13.43 16.95
N ARG A 277 7.37 -14.55 17.30
CA ARG A 277 8.43 -15.18 16.53
C ARG A 277 7.92 -16.41 15.79
N LEU A 278 8.67 -16.84 14.78
CA LEU A 278 8.54 -18.17 14.18
C LEU A 278 8.61 -19.23 15.29
N ASP A 279 7.74 -20.23 15.19
CA ASP A 279 7.63 -21.29 16.18
C ASP A 279 8.28 -22.57 15.62
N PRO A 280 9.54 -22.88 15.98
CA PRO A 280 10.23 -24.05 15.46
C PRO A 280 9.61 -25.37 15.95
N GLU A 281 8.87 -25.35 17.06
CA GLU A 281 8.18 -26.52 17.60
C GLU A 281 6.79 -26.73 16.98
N ARG A 282 6.26 -25.72 16.27
CA ARG A 282 4.99 -25.79 15.53
C ARG A 282 5.17 -25.36 14.06
N PRO A 283 5.99 -26.10 13.28
CA PRO A 283 6.12 -25.87 11.85
C PRO A 283 4.74 -26.04 11.20
N GLY A 284 4.21 -24.96 10.61
CA GLY A 284 2.85 -24.92 10.06
C GLY A 284 1.97 -23.79 10.61
N THR A 285 2.39 -23.10 11.67
CA THR A 285 1.74 -21.85 12.12
C THR A 285 2.10 -20.64 11.24
N THR A 286 3.19 -20.76 10.48
CA THR A 286 3.60 -19.86 9.39
C THR A 286 3.76 -20.69 8.12
N GLY A 287 2.91 -20.47 7.13
CA GLY A 287 2.96 -21.14 5.83
C GLY A 287 3.95 -20.43 4.92
N LEU A 288 5.17 -20.95 4.82
CA LEU A 288 6.17 -20.50 3.86
C LEU A 288 6.12 -21.38 2.59
N PRO A 289 6.34 -20.81 1.38
CA PRO A 289 6.58 -19.41 1.13
C PRO A 289 5.31 -18.55 1.34
N ALA A 290 5.50 -17.32 1.82
CA ALA A 290 4.43 -16.34 1.99
C ALA A 290 4.77 -15.08 1.18
N THR A 291 3.81 -14.53 0.45
CA THR A 291 4.08 -13.45 -0.52
C THR A 291 3.22 -12.23 -0.26
N PHE A 292 3.89 -11.09 -0.04
CA PHE A 292 3.30 -9.76 -0.08
C PHE A 292 3.27 -9.30 -1.54
N GLU A 293 2.07 -9.21 -2.11
CA GLU A 293 1.87 -8.82 -3.50
C GLU A 293 1.40 -7.37 -3.59
N ILE A 294 2.09 -6.56 -4.38
CA ILE A 294 1.77 -5.17 -4.62
C ILE A 294 1.41 -5.00 -6.09
N ASP A 295 0.22 -4.46 -6.33
CA ASP A 295 -0.29 -4.13 -7.65
C ASP A 295 0.29 -2.80 -8.15
N HIS A 296 0.29 -1.78 -7.30
CA HIS A 296 0.93 -0.51 -7.61
C HIS A 296 1.27 0.28 -6.34
N VAL A 297 2.19 1.23 -6.51
CA VAL A 297 2.44 2.32 -5.57
C VAL A 297 2.24 3.63 -6.31
N ARG A 298 1.47 4.55 -5.72
CA ARG A 298 1.20 5.87 -6.32
C ARG A 298 1.39 6.97 -5.29
N VAL A 299 1.95 8.08 -5.75
CA VAL A 299 2.19 9.27 -4.97
C VAL A 299 1.62 10.48 -5.70
N PHE A 300 0.78 11.24 -5.01
CA PHE A 300 0.13 12.44 -5.54
C PHE A 300 0.67 13.67 -4.82
N ARG A 301 0.75 14.81 -5.51
CA ARG A 301 1.00 16.11 -4.88
C ARG A 301 -0.32 16.84 -4.67
N PRO A 302 -0.49 17.58 -3.55
CA PRO A 302 -1.62 18.49 -3.41
C PRO A 302 -1.62 19.53 -4.54
N ARG A 303 -2.80 19.92 -4.99
CA ARG A 303 -2.95 21.13 -5.81
C ARG A 303 -3.00 22.33 -4.87
N PRO A 304 -2.29 23.43 -5.21
CA PRO A 304 -2.49 24.67 -4.49
C PRO A 304 -3.94 25.11 -4.60
N ALA A 305 -4.43 25.82 -3.58
CA ALA A 305 -5.72 26.50 -3.68
C ALA A 305 -5.73 27.38 -4.94
N ARG A 306 -6.83 27.34 -5.70
CA ARG A 306 -7.01 28.28 -6.81
C ARG A 306 -7.38 29.62 -6.20
N ASP A 307 -6.55 30.63 -6.44
CA ASP A 307 -6.87 32.04 -6.17
C ASP A 307 -8.06 32.51 -7.02
#